data_AF-M5BP38-F1
#
_entry.id   AF-M5BP38-F1
#
_cell.length_a   1.000
_cell.length_b   1.000
_cell.length_c   1.000
_cell.angle_alpha   90.00
_cell.angle_beta   90.00
_cell.angle_gamma   90.00
#
_symmetry.space_group_name_H-M   'P 1'
#
loop_
_entity.id
_entity.type
_entity.pdbx_description
1 polymer ?
#
loop_
_entity_poly.entity_id
_entity_poly.type
_entity_poly.pdbx_seq_one_letter_code
_entity_poly.pdbx_strand_id
1 'polypeptide(L)'
;MLSSSARTVSKNHTITQSSFDNPCRKVEFTSTSGQIGFDSGFVPVTADASAFPTWNVTVNDTAPVWAYCRQGNHCGAGMVFAINAVESGNKSFTAYQALAKQLNGTGSGTPASSSAAPSASATSSPSVNGASHLVVAGSWVGVVTSLAMMFL
;
A
#
# COMPACT_ATOMS: atom_id res chain seq x y z
N MET A 1 -17.39 -17.16 -17.29
CA MET A 1 -17.66 -16.08 -16.33
C MET A 1 -17.65 -16.70 -14.95
N LEU A 2 -16.67 -16.37 -14.11
CA LEU A 2 -16.69 -16.80 -12.70
C LEU A 2 -17.42 -15.70 -11.92
N SER A 3 -18.49 -16.07 -11.21
CA SER A 3 -19.10 -15.17 -10.23
C SER A 3 -18.31 -15.28 -8.94
N SER A 4 -17.68 -14.18 -8.51
CA SER A 4 -16.98 -14.11 -7.24
C SER A 4 -17.87 -13.41 -6.23
N SER A 5 -18.08 -14.06 -5.08
CA SER A 5 -18.86 -13.52 -3.97
C SER A 5 -17.93 -13.18 -2.81
N ALA A 6 -18.07 -11.98 -2.25
CA ALA A 6 -17.36 -11.59 -1.04
C ALA A 6 -18.39 -11.18 0.03
N ARG A 7 -18.20 -11.70 1.24
CA ARG A 7 -19.08 -11.48 2.39
C ARG A 7 -18.41 -10.52 3.36
N THR A 8 -19.09 -9.44 3.74
CA THR A 8 -18.61 -8.54 4.80
C THR A 8 -19.08 -9.07 6.16
N VAL A 9 -18.16 -9.32 7.07
CA VAL A 9 -18.46 -9.74 8.46
C VAL A 9 -18.72 -8.51 9.33
N SER A 10 -19.11 -8.68 10.61
CA SER A 10 -19.47 -7.60 11.54
C SER A 10 -18.52 -6.39 11.46
N LYS A 11 -19.06 -5.19 11.74
CA LYS A 11 -18.47 -3.85 11.47
C LYS A 11 -18.70 -3.38 10.02
N ASN A 12 -17.99 -2.33 9.61
CA ASN A 12 -18.17 -1.65 8.34
C ASN A 12 -16.99 -1.97 7.42
N HIS A 13 -17.25 -2.62 6.28
CA HIS A 13 -16.21 -3.01 5.33
C HIS A 13 -16.62 -2.63 3.90
N THR A 14 -15.65 -2.66 3.00
CA THR A 14 -15.84 -2.45 1.56
C THR A 14 -15.08 -3.52 0.79
N ILE A 15 -15.49 -3.74 -0.45
CA ILE A 15 -14.75 -4.48 -1.45
C ILE A 15 -14.53 -3.50 -2.60
N THR A 16 -13.35 -2.89 -2.64
CA THR A 16 -13.03 -1.84 -3.60
C THR A 16 -11.84 -2.25 -4.44
N GLN A 17 -11.95 -2.15 -5.76
CA GLN A 17 -10.90 -2.54 -6.68
C GLN A 17 -9.70 -1.58 -6.62
N SER A 18 -8.51 -2.17 -6.68
CA SER A 18 -7.21 -1.50 -6.73
C SER A 18 -6.34 -2.16 -7.81
N SER A 19 -5.11 -1.68 -7.94
CA SER A 19 -4.05 -2.40 -8.66
C SER A 19 -3.11 -3.08 -7.66
N PHE A 20 -2.34 -4.05 -8.16
CA PHE A 20 -1.35 -4.74 -7.35
C PHE A 20 -0.30 -3.77 -6.77
N ASP A 21 0.21 -2.86 -7.60
CA ASP A 21 1.29 -1.93 -7.24
C ASP A 21 0.79 -0.72 -6.41
N ASN A 22 -0.52 -0.51 -6.35
CA ASN A 22 -1.15 0.52 -5.53
C ASN A 22 -2.22 -0.11 -4.63
N PRO A 23 -1.83 -0.97 -3.68
CA PRO A 23 -2.78 -1.48 -2.71
C PRO A 23 -3.38 -0.30 -1.93
N CYS A 24 -4.60 -0.49 -1.41
CA CYS A 24 -5.27 0.50 -0.59
C CYS A 24 -5.72 1.79 -1.30
N ARG A 25 -5.59 1.87 -2.64
CA ARG A 25 -6.06 2.99 -3.46
C ARG A 25 -7.06 2.51 -4.51
N LYS A 26 -8.14 3.26 -4.71
CA LYS A 26 -9.11 2.94 -5.78
C LYS A 26 -8.38 2.95 -7.11
N VAL A 27 -8.62 1.92 -7.94
CA VAL A 27 -7.95 1.80 -9.23
C VAL A 27 -8.14 3.05 -10.10
N GLU A 28 -9.32 3.68 -10.02
CA GLU A 28 -9.65 4.95 -10.70
C GLU A 28 -8.63 6.07 -10.43
N PHE A 29 -8.05 6.14 -9.22
CA PHE A 29 -7.07 7.17 -8.86
C PHE A 29 -5.62 6.83 -9.23
N THR A 30 -5.40 5.65 -9.79
CA THR A 30 -4.08 5.10 -10.09
C THR A 30 -3.93 4.65 -11.54
N SER A 31 -5.05 4.51 -12.24
CA SER A 31 -5.11 4.09 -13.63
C SER A 31 -4.65 5.22 -14.55
N THR A 32 -3.77 4.89 -15.49
CA THR A 32 -3.34 5.79 -16.58
C THR A 32 -4.24 5.69 -17.82
N SER A 33 -5.07 4.65 -17.92
CA SER A 33 -5.97 4.38 -19.04
C SER A 33 -7.44 4.75 -18.76
N GLY A 34 -7.74 5.39 -17.62
CA GLY A 34 -9.12 5.70 -17.21
C GLY A 34 -9.95 4.48 -16.78
N GLN A 35 -9.32 3.43 -16.27
CA GLN A 35 -10.00 2.26 -15.75
C GLN A 35 -10.84 2.58 -14.50
N ILE A 36 -12.15 2.49 -14.66
CA ILE A 36 -13.11 2.52 -13.55
C ILE A 36 -13.23 1.11 -12.98
N GLY A 37 -12.91 0.96 -11.69
CA GLY A 37 -13.06 -0.29 -10.96
C GLY A 37 -14.35 -0.39 -10.15
N PHE A 38 -14.63 -1.58 -9.64
CA PHE A 38 -15.78 -1.79 -8.76
C PHE A 38 -15.55 -1.27 -7.34
N ASP A 39 -16.67 -1.00 -6.65
CA ASP A 39 -16.69 -0.60 -5.25
C ASP A 39 -18.05 -0.99 -4.65
N SER A 40 -18.06 -1.87 -3.65
CA SER A 40 -19.30 -2.26 -2.97
C SER A 40 -19.94 -1.11 -2.19
N GLY A 41 -19.19 -0.04 -1.92
CA GLY A 41 -19.53 0.93 -0.89
C GLY A 41 -19.35 0.35 0.53
N PHE A 42 -19.60 1.20 1.52
CA PHE A 42 -19.57 0.82 2.93
C PHE A 42 -20.84 0.07 3.29
N VAL A 43 -20.69 -1.17 3.76
CA VAL A 43 -21.80 -2.01 4.18
C VAL A 43 -21.69 -2.28 5.68
N PRO A 44 -22.35 -1.48 6.53
CA PRO A 44 -22.28 -1.66 7.97
C PRO A 44 -23.08 -2.89 8.42
N VAL A 45 -22.45 -3.73 9.23
CA VAL A 45 -23.06 -4.91 9.85
C VAL A 45 -22.99 -4.76 11.37
N THR A 46 -24.14 -4.89 12.04
CA THR A 46 -24.22 -4.84 13.51
C THR A 46 -23.50 -6.02 14.16
N ALA A 47 -23.08 -5.87 15.41
CA ALA A 47 -22.34 -6.93 16.12
C ALA A 47 -23.17 -8.21 16.27
N ASP A 48 -24.48 -8.07 16.48
CA ASP A 48 -25.43 -9.16 16.71
C ASP A 48 -26.07 -9.70 15.43
N ALA A 49 -25.58 -9.31 14.25
CA ALA A 49 -26.11 -9.78 12.98
C ALA A 49 -25.87 -11.28 12.78
N SER A 50 -26.94 -12.04 12.53
CA SER A 50 -26.88 -13.45 12.13
C SER A 50 -26.89 -13.63 10.61
N ALA A 51 -27.18 -12.56 9.86
CA ALA A 51 -27.13 -12.51 8.41
C ALA A 51 -26.11 -11.47 7.94
N PHE A 52 -25.30 -11.84 6.95
CA PHE A 52 -24.22 -11.01 6.43
C PHE A 52 -24.49 -10.62 4.98
N PRO A 53 -24.25 -9.35 4.60
CA PRO A 53 -24.38 -8.92 3.23
C PRO A 53 -23.39 -9.68 2.35
N THR A 54 -23.88 -10.11 1.20
CA THR A 54 -23.05 -10.68 0.13
C THR A 54 -23.01 -9.68 -1.00
N TRP A 55 -21.80 -9.40 -1.48
CA TRP A 55 -21.58 -8.58 -2.65
C TRP A 55 -21.02 -9.46 -3.77
N ASN A 56 -21.61 -9.34 -4.95
CA ASN A 56 -21.30 -10.17 -6.11
C ASN A 56 -20.63 -9.33 -7.19
N VAL A 57 -19.51 -9.82 -7.71
CA VAL A 57 -18.85 -9.27 -8.90
C VAL A 57 -18.78 -10.33 -9.98
N THR A 58 -19.11 -9.93 -11.20
CA THR A 58 -18.94 -10.78 -12.38
C THR A 58 -17.52 -10.61 -12.89
N VAL A 59 -16.75 -11.69 -12.90
CA VAL A 59 -15.38 -11.69 -13.42
C VAL A 59 -15.39 -12.32 -14.82
N ASN A 60 -15.12 -11.48 -15.81
CA ASN A 60 -15.15 -11.85 -17.24
C ASN A 60 -13.78 -12.29 -17.79
N ASP A 61 -12.71 -12.11 -17.01
CA ASP A 61 -11.32 -12.40 -17.41
C ASP A 61 -10.65 -13.35 -16.40
N THR A 62 -9.65 -14.09 -16.87
CA THR A 62 -8.72 -14.88 -16.06
C THR A 62 -7.62 -14.04 -15.40
N ALA A 63 -7.44 -12.78 -15.81
CA ALA A 63 -6.47 -11.89 -15.20
C ALA A 63 -6.72 -11.70 -13.68
N PRO A 64 -5.66 -11.58 -12.86
CA PRO A 64 -5.80 -11.35 -11.43
C PRO A 64 -6.52 -10.02 -11.13
N VAL A 65 -7.50 -10.07 -10.23
CA VAL A 65 -8.20 -8.89 -9.71
C VAL A 65 -7.77 -8.65 -8.28
N TRP A 66 -7.44 -7.40 -7.96
CA TRP A 66 -6.97 -6.97 -6.64
C TRP A 66 -8.00 -6.02 -6.02
N ALA A 67 -8.34 -6.25 -4.76
CA ALA A 67 -9.27 -5.40 -4.04
C ALA A 67 -8.87 -5.25 -2.57
N TYR A 68 -9.51 -4.30 -1.89
CA TYR A 68 -9.21 -3.97 -0.50
C TYR A 68 -10.41 -3.37 0.22
N CYS A 69 -10.30 -3.32 1.56
CA CYS A 69 -11.23 -2.57 2.39
C CYS A 69 -10.73 -1.14 2.67
N ARG A 70 -11.59 -0.14 2.40
CA ARG A 70 -11.32 1.28 2.60
C ARG A 70 -11.57 1.79 4.03
N GLN A 71 -11.99 0.93 4.95
CA GLN A 71 -12.29 1.35 6.32
C GLN A 71 -11.01 1.64 7.10
N GLY A 72 -10.79 2.89 7.50
CA GLY A 72 -9.65 3.29 8.34
C GLY A 72 -8.33 2.70 7.85
N ASN A 73 -7.61 2.00 8.74
CA ASN A 73 -6.37 1.29 8.40
C ASN A 73 -6.57 -0.22 8.11
N HIS A 74 -7.77 -0.67 7.73
CA HIS A 74 -8.01 -2.11 7.50
C HIS A 74 -7.10 -2.67 6.40
N CYS A 75 -6.90 -1.92 5.31
CA CYS A 75 -6.01 -2.35 4.24
C CYS A 75 -4.53 -2.39 4.65
N GLY A 76 -4.05 -1.37 5.36
CA GLY A 76 -2.70 -1.37 5.95
C GLY A 76 -2.50 -2.43 7.03
N ALA A 77 -3.58 -2.91 7.66
CA ALA A 77 -3.57 -4.08 8.53
C ALA A 77 -3.66 -5.42 7.77
N GLY A 78 -3.83 -5.40 6.44
CA GLY A 78 -3.83 -6.58 5.58
C GLY A 78 -5.20 -7.06 5.10
N MET A 79 -6.26 -6.26 5.24
CA MET A 79 -7.59 -6.58 4.70
C MET A 79 -7.64 -6.30 3.20
N VAL A 80 -7.13 -7.28 2.45
CA VAL A 80 -7.06 -7.28 1.00
C VAL A 80 -7.72 -8.55 0.44
N PHE A 81 -8.06 -8.51 -0.85
CA PHE A 81 -8.70 -9.61 -1.56
C PHE A 81 -8.02 -9.80 -2.92
N ALA A 82 -7.99 -11.04 -3.39
CA ALA A 82 -7.52 -11.38 -4.72
C ALA A 82 -8.47 -12.40 -5.38
N ILE A 83 -8.69 -12.26 -6.68
CA ILE A 83 -9.42 -13.23 -7.51
C ILE A 83 -8.49 -13.62 -8.65
N ASN A 84 -8.41 -14.90 -8.99
CA ASN A 84 -7.54 -15.45 -10.04
C ASN A 84 -6.04 -15.09 -9.86
N ALA A 85 -5.60 -14.80 -8.64
CA ALA A 85 -4.18 -14.61 -8.36
C ALA A 85 -3.45 -15.95 -8.40
N VAL A 86 -2.17 -15.92 -8.73
CA VAL A 86 -1.30 -17.08 -8.57
C VAL A 86 -1.09 -17.36 -7.09
N GLU A 87 -0.99 -18.64 -6.72
CA GLU A 87 -0.83 -19.08 -5.33
C GLU A 87 0.55 -18.69 -4.75
N SER A 88 1.55 -18.48 -5.61
CA SER A 88 2.92 -18.17 -5.21
C SER A 88 3.62 -17.22 -6.18
N GLY A 89 4.76 -16.68 -5.74
CA GLY A 89 5.57 -15.73 -6.53
C GLY A 89 5.24 -14.27 -6.26
N ASN A 90 5.87 -13.39 -7.05
CA ASN A 90 5.90 -11.94 -6.82
C ASN A 90 4.55 -11.24 -7.04
N LYS A 91 3.55 -11.88 -7.68
CA LYS A 91 2.20 -11.35 -7.84
C LYS A 91 1.13 -12.31 -7.28
N SER A 92 1.41 -12.87 -6.11
CA SER A 92 0.49 -13.70 -5.33
C SER A 92 -0.34 -12.88 -4.33
N PHE A 93 -1.38 -13.49 -3.76
CA PHE A 93 -2.13 -12.90 -2.64
C PHE A 93 -1.22 -12.51 -1.47
N THR A 94 -0.28 -13.39 -1.10
CA THR A 94 0.68 -13.14 -0.02
C THR A 94 1.55 -11.92 -0.31
N ALA A 95 2.04 -11.79 -1.54
CA ALA A 95 2.83 -10.63 -1.96
C ALA A 95 2.00 -9.33 -1.92
N TYR A 96 0.74 -9.39 -2.36
CA TYR A 96 -0.17 -8.24 -2.32
C TYR A 96 -0.49 -7.80 -0.88
N GLN A 97 -0.80 -8.75 0.02
CA GLN A 97 -1.05 -8.45 1.43
C GLN A 97 0.18 -7.90 2.12
N ALA A 98 1.36 -8.45 1.85
CA ALA A 98 2.62 -7.95 2.40
C ALA A 98 2.89 -6.51 1.96
N LEU A 99 2.69 -6.21 0.67
CA LEU A 99 2.85 -4.86 0.13
C LEU A 99 1.87 -3.86 0.77
N ALA A 100 0.60 -4.24 0.92
CA ALA A 100 -0.42 -3.40 1.57
C ALA A 100 -0.02 -3.02 3.01
N LYS A 101 0.51 -4.00 3.77
CA LYS A 101 1.02 -3.78 5.13
C LYS A 101 2.29 -2.92 5.15
N GLN A 102 3.24 -3.20 4.25
CA GLN A 102 4.48 -2.44 4.13
C GLN A 102 4.22 -0.96 3.86
N LEU A 103 3.25 -0.65 3.01
CA LEU A 103 2.87 0.71 2.67
C LEU A 103 1.93 1.35 3.71
N ASN A 104 1.48 0.61 4.73
CA ASN A 104 0.53 1.05 5.75
C ASN A 104 -0.68 1.81 5.16
N GLY A 105 -1.13 1.41 3.97
CA GLY A 105 -2.25 2.02 3.26
C GLY A 105 -2.03 3.42 2.65
N THR A 106 -0.81 3.95 2.59
CA THR A 106 -0.57 5.36 2.21
C THR A 106 0.15 5.58 0.88
N GLY A 107 0.44 4.54 0.08
CA GLY A 107 1.29 4.72 -1.10
C GLY A 107 1.17 3.68 -2.21
N SER A 108 2.22 3.63 -3.02
CA SER A 108 2.45 2.67 -4.10
C SER A 108 3.81 2.01 -3.92
N GLY A 109 4.00 0.83 -4.50
CA GLY A 109 5.27 0.13 -4.40
C GLY A 109 5.25 -1.24 -5.06
N THR A 110 6.37 -1.93 -4.97
CA THR A 110 6.50 -3.34 -5.36
C THR A 110 6.74 -4.18 -4.11
N PRO A 111 6.31 -5.46 -4.10
CA PRO A 111 6.53 -6.34 -2.97
C PRO A 111 8.02 -6.42 -2.67
N ALA A 112 8.39 -6.30 -1.40
CA ALA A 112 9.75 -6.59 -0.99
C ALA A 112 10.06 -8.06 -1.29
N SER A 113 11.03 -8.32 -2.18
CA SER A 113 11.67 -9.63 -2.26
C SER A 113 12.29 -9.93 -0.89
N SER A 114 11.97 -11.08 -0.32
CA SER A 114 12.52 -11.50 0.97
C SER A 114 14.03 -11.74 0.85
N SER A 115 14.81 -10.70 1.10
CA SER A 115 16.21 -10.76 1.49
C SER A 115 16.35 -9.84 2.71
N ALA A 116 16.61 -10.43 3.87
CA ALA A 116 16.71 -9.70 5.13
C ALA A 116 17.97 -8.82 5.19
N ALA A 117 17.80 -7.52 5.47
CA ALA A 117 18.40 -6.77 6.59
C ALA A 117 18.00 -5.27 6.50
N PRO A 118 17.77 -4.58 7.64
CA PRO A 118 17.25 -3.21 7.68
C PRO A 118 18.36 -2.16 7.76
N SER A 119 18.15 -0.99 7.16
CA SER A 119 18.75 0.34 7.43
C SER A 119 18.55 1.21 6.17
N ALA A 120 18.28 2.50 6.19
CA ALA A 120 18.05 3.48 7.24
C ALA A 120 17.19 4.61 6.63
N SER A 121 16.53 5.34 7.52
CA SER A 121 16.04 6.72 7.40
C SER A 121 16.27 7.44 6.06
N ALA A 122 15.21 7.68 5.30
CA ALA A 122 15.21 8.71 4.26
C ALA A 122 14.60 9.99 4.81
N THR A 123 15.48 10.87 5.26
CA THR A 123 15.23 12.29 5.49
C THR A 123 14.59 12.92 4.25
N SER A 124 13.47 13.62 4.47
CA SER A 124 12.77 14.43 3.49
C SER A 124 13.74 15.38 2.78
N SER A 125 13.88 15.26 1.46
CA SER A 125 14.52 16.29 0.65
C SER A 125 13.50 17.38 0.30
N PRO A 126 13.81 18.67 0.51
CA PRO A 126 12.95 19.76 0.08
C PRO A 126 13.08 19.99 -1.44
N SER A 127 11.95 20.35 -2.04
CA SER A 127 11.82 20.76 -3.44
C SER A 127 12.64 22.03 -3.70
N VAL A 128 13.61 21.95 -4.62
CA VAL A 128 14.41 23.09 -5.09
C VAL A 128 13.68 23.82 -6.21
N ASN A 129 13.33 25.09 -5.99
CA ASN A 129 12.96 26.03 -7.04
C ASN A 129 13.89 27.25 -6.94
N GLY A 130 14.74 27.44 -7.95
CA GLY A 130 15.25 28.77 -8.31
C GLY A 130 16.72 29.08 -7.99
N ALA A 131 17.52 29.09 -9.07
CA ALA A 131 18.63 30.00 -9.36
C ALA A 131 19.97 29.90 -8.58
N SER A 132 20.90 29.18 -9.23
CA SER A 132 22.21 29.66 -9.70
C SER A 132 23.43 29.79 -8.75
N HIS A 133 24.52 29.14 -9.19
CA HIS A 133 25.95 29.26 -8.82
C HIS A 133 26.32 28.72 -7.42
N LEU A 134 27.40 27.97 -7.16
CA LEU A 134 28.70 27.81 -7.81
C LEU A 134 29.25 26.43 -7.40
N VAL A 135 29.94 25.72 -8.29
CA VAL A 135 30.61 24.46 -7.97
C VAL A 135 31.91 24.78 -7.21
N VAL A 136 32.05 24.32 -5.96
CA VAL A 136 33.36 24.16 -5.31
C VAL A 136 33.41 22.76 -4.73
N ALA A 137 34.06 21.86 -5.46
CA ALA A 137 34.65 20.67 -4.90
C ALA A 137 35.81 21.10 -4.00
N GLY A 138 35.77 20.73 -2.72
CA GLY A 138 36.80 21.10 -1.75
C GLY A 138 36.85 20.11 -0.61
N SER A 139 37.62 19.04 -0.77
CA SER A 139 38.12 18.22 0.32
C SER A 139 38.90 19.09 1.30
N TRP A 140 38.49 19.13 2.56
CA TRP A 140 39.29 19.69 3.64
C TRP A 140 39.46 18.67 4.76
N VAL A 141 40.68 18.13 4.81
CA VAL A 141 41.25 17.47 5.98
C VAL A 141 41.64 18.59 6.95
N GLY A 142 41.11 18.57 8.17
CA GLY A 142 41.39 19.60 9.16
C GLY A 142 41.19 19.07 10.57
N VAL A 143 42.25 18.48 11.12
CA VAL A 143 42.40 18.19 12.55
C VAL A 143 42.47 19.52 13.31
N VAL A 144 41.68 19.68 14.36
CA VAL A 144 41.99 20.63 15.45
C VAL A 144 41.65 20.02 16.80
N THR A 145 42.62 20.18 17.67
CA THR A 145 42.88 19.57 18.96
C THR A 145 42.07 20.18 20.11
N SER A 146 41.76 19.34 21.09
CA SER A 146 41.57 19.54 22.54
C SER A 146 41.37 20.96 23.10
N LEU A 147 40.39 21.12 24.00
CA LEU A 147 40.56 21.26 25.47
C LEU A 147 39.37 21.99 26.13
N ALA A 148 39.16 21.69 27.43
CA ALA A 148 38.34 22.37 28.47
C ALA A 148 36.97 21.71 28.74
N MET A 149 36.86 20.78 29.71
CA MET A 149 36.85 20.92 31.19
C MET A 149 35.49 21.31 31.78
N MET A 150 34.95 20.35 32.55
CA MET A 150 34.12 20.42 33.75
C MET A 150 33.25 21.65 34.00
N PHE A 151 31.97 21.40 34.27
CA PHE A 151 31.37 21.83 35.54
C PHE A 151 30.38 20.74 36.04
N LEU A 152 30.64 20.34 37.30
CA LEU A 152 29.94 19.48 38.28
C LEU A 152 28.80 18.56 37.84
#